data_AF-X8E8V5-F1
#
_entry.id   AF-X8E8V5-F1
#
_cell.length_a   1.000
_cell.length_b   1.000
_cell.length_c   1.000
_cell.angle_alpha   90.00
_cell.angle_beta   90.00
_cell.angle_gamma   90.00
#
_symmetry.space_group_name_H-M   'P 1'
#
loop_
_entity.id
_entity.type
_entity.pdbx_description
1 polymer ?
#
loop_
_entity_poly.entity_id
_entity_poly.type
_entity_poly.pdbx_seq_one_letter_code
_entity_poly.pdbx_strand_id
1 'polypeptide(L)'
;MFESIEFLIETPGEDIPHLNIRPHYKHRGIAKRFESLPVSDGILVAERVEGVASIAHALAFAHAVETLADVTPPPRARMARVIHAELERIANHLDVVMRLCDAAGIAVPTARFGWHKECVLRLVSALCGNRFGRSVVCPGGVNAEPRLTPAAISEHVGALLRRIHGDRDALMVDASFLDRLRGTGSSTRRWPARTARSAGGPRVGLRRRCSPAHLRRLRRTSAHRRVRDRRPR
;
A
#
# COMPACT_ATOMS: atom_id res chain seq x y z
N MET A 1 -9.44 5.71 5.49
CA MET A 1 -10.74 5.99 4.82
C MET A 1 -11.64 4.83 5.19
N PHE A 2 -12.74 5.02 5.91
CA PHE A 2 -13.63 3.92 6.27
C PHE A 2 -14.47 3.52 5.06
N GLU A 3 -14.45 2.23 4.71
CA GLU A 3 -15.53 1.66 3.89
C GLU A 3 -16.80 1.58 4.75
N SER A 4 -17.95 1.67 4.09
CA SER A 4 -19.23 1.47 4.78
C SER A 4 -19.44 -0.04 4.88
N ILE A 5 -19.40 -0.55 6.11
CA ILE A 5 -19.57 -1.95 6.46
C ILE A 5 -20.52 -1.99 7.65
N GLU A 6 -21.53 -2.86 7.59
CA GLU A 6 -22.38 -3.15 8.75
C GLU A 6 -21.77 -4.32 9.52
N PHE A 7 -21.62 -4.13 10.83
CA PHE A 7 -21.21 -5.15 11.78
C PHE A 7 -22.38 -5.47 12.68
N LEU A 8 -22.94 -6.67 12.55
CA LEU A 8 -23.92 -7.21 13.48
C LEU A 8 -23.16 -8.02 14.53
N ILE A 9 -23.18 -7.51 15.76
CA ILE A 9 -22.44 -8.07 16.90
C ILE A 9 -23.44 -8.66 17.87
N GLU A 10 -23.34 -9.96 18.14
CA GLU A 10 -24.12 -10.62 19.19
C GLU A 10 -23.18 -10.87 20.36
N THR A 11 -23.51 -10.30 21.53
CA THR A 11 -22.65 -10.34 22.72
C THR A 11 -23.45 -10.56 24.01
N PRO A 12 -23.20 -11.64 24.77
CA PRO A 12 -23.61 -11.74 26.17
C PRO A 12 -22.58 -11.02 27.06
N GLY A 13 -22.61 -9.69 27.08
CA GLY A 13 -21.70 -8.87 27.90
C GLY A 13 -20.48 -8.36 27.13
N GLU A 14 -19.28 -8.79 27.53
CA GLU A 14 -18.00 -8.34 26.94
C GLU A 14 -17.49 -9.27 25.82
N ASP A 15 -17.86 -10.54 25.88
CA ASP A 15 -17.44 -11.55 24.90
C ASP A 15 -18.22 -11.41 23.59
N ILE A 16 -17.53 -11.50 22.44
CA ILE A 16 -18.15 -11.47 21.11
C ILE A 16 -18.16 -12.90 20.52
N PRO A 17 -19.16 -13.75 20.85
CA PRO A 17 -19.27 -15.10 20.30
C PRO A 17 -19.60 -15.10 18.80
N HIS A 18 -20.37 -14.13 18.32
CA HIS A 18 -20.78 -14.04 16.91
C HIS A 18 -20.62 -12.63 16.35
N LEU A 19 -19.97 -12.56 15.18
CA LEU A 19 -19.80 -11.35 14.38
C LEU A 19 -20.24 -11.64 12.96
N ASN A 20 -21.32 -11.02 12.52
CA ASN A 20 -21.80 -11.08 11.14
C ASN A 20 -21.46 -9.76 10.44
N ILE A 21 -20.63 -9.86 9.39
CA ILE A 21 -20.14 -8.72 8.62
C ILE A 21 -20.91 -8.65 7.31
N ARG A 22 -21.55 -7.50 7.05
CA ARG A 22 -22.25 -7.22 5.79
C ARG A 22 -21.50 -6.13 5.01
N PRO A 23 -20.62 -6.52 4.07
CA PRO A 23 -19.94 -5.57 3.18
C PRO A 23 -20.84 -5.13 2.01
N HIS A 24 -20.30 -4.32 1.10
CA HIS A 24 -20.90 -3.90 -0.19
C HIS A 24 -21.84 -2.69 -0.21
N TYR A 25 -21.95 -1.91 0.86
CA TYR A 25 -22.73 -0.65 0.84
C TYR A 25 -22.19 0.40 -0.15
N LYS A 26 -20.93 0.27 -0.60
CA LYS A 26 -20.30 1.13 -1.62
C LYS A 26 -20.10 0.42 -2.96
N HIS A 27 -20.87 -0.63 -3.26
CA HIS A 27 -20.74 -1.35 -4.52
C HIS A 27 -21.06 -0.45 -5.72
N ARG A 28 -20.08 -0.25 -6.61
CA ARG A 28 -20.18 0.64 -7.79
C ARG A 28 -20.27 -0.10 -9.13
N GLY A 29 -20.27 -1.43 -9.13
CA GLY A 29 -20.24 -2.24 -10.35
C GLY A 29 -18.99 -2.01 -11.21
N ILE A 30 -17.84 -1.74 -10.59
CA ILE A 30 -16.61 -1.33 -11.29
C ILE A 30 -16.16 -2.39 -12.30
N ALA A 31 -16.18 -3.66 -11.92
CA ALA A 31 -15.83 -4.76 -12.81
C ALA A 31 -16.69 -4.77 -14.09
N LYS A 32 -18.00 -4.59 -13.94
CA LYS A 32 -18.94 -4.50 -15.08
C LYS A 32 -18.68 -3.28 -15.95
N ARG A 33 -18.31 -2.14 -15.35
CA ARG A 33 -17.95 -0.92 -16.10
C ARG A 33 -16.73 -1.12 -16.99
N PHE A 34 -15.75 -1.91 -16.56
CA PHE A 34 -14.56 -2.18 -17.38
C PHE A 34 -14.88 -2.95 -18.68
N GLU A 35 -15.98 -3.70 -18.74
CA GLU A 35 -16.36 -4.47 -19.94
C GLU A 35 -16.76 -3.56 -21.11
N SER A 36 -17.32 -2.38 -20.84
CA SER A 36 -17.85 -1.47 -21.86
C SER A 36 -16.97 -0.25 -22.12
N LEU A 37 -15.92 -0.03 -21.33
CA LEU A 37 -15.10 1.16 -21.42
C LEU A 37 -13.90 0.97 -22.36
N PRO A 38 -13.56 1.98 -23.19
CA PRO A 38 -12.30 1.97 -23.90
C PRO A 38 -11.14 2.04 -22.90
N VAL A 39 -9.98 1.50 -23.30
CA VAL A 39 -8.78 1.43 -22.45
C VAL A 39 -8.33 2.81 -21.96
N SER A 40 -8.49 3.85 -22.79
CA SER A 40 -8.19 5.25 -22.45
C SER A 40 -8.98 5.76 -21.24
N ASP A 41 -10.20 5.26 -21.06
CA ASP A 41 -11.10 5.70 -20.00
C ASP A 41 -11.03 4.72 -18.81
N GLY A 42 -10.68 3.46 -19.08
CA GLY A 42 -10.48 2.43 -18.07
C GLY A 42 -9.44 2.84 -17.01
N ILE A 43 -8.34 3.50 -17.41
CA ILE A 43 -7.32 3.96 -16.46
C ILE A 43 -7.90 4.97 -15.43
N LEU A 44 -8.84 5.82 -15.85
CA LEU A 44 -9.49 6.79 -14.97
C LEU A 44 -10.38 6.09 -13.93
N VAL A 45 -11.02 4.99 -14.32
CA VAL A 45 -11.79 4.15 -13.41
C VAL A 45 -10.87 3.38 -12.47
N ALA A 46 -9.75 2.84 -12.97
CA ALA A 46 -8.76 2.10 -12.19
C ALA A 46 -8.22 2.94 -11.02
N GLU A 47 -7.83 4.19 -11.26
CA GLU A 47 -7.35 5.11 -10.21
C GLU A 47 -8.37 5.40 -9.10
N ARG A 48 -9.65 5.12 -9.35
CA ARG A 48 -10.78 5.41 -8.44
C ARG A 48 -11.37 4.15 -7.80
N VAL A 49 -10.78 2.98 -8.04
CA VAL A 49 -11.15 1.73 -7.37
C VAL A 49 -11.04 1.89 -5.87
N GLU A 50 -9.91 2.42 -5.40
CA GLU A 50 -9.63 2.68 -3.99
C GLU A 50 -9.02 4.07 -3.83
N GLY A 51 -9.56 4.88 -2.91
CA GLY A 51 -9.21 6.30 -2.79
C GLY A 51 -7.78 6.57 -2.27
N VAL A 52 -7.15 5.59 -1.63
CA VAL A 52 -5.79 5.70 -1.04
C VAL A 52 -4.73 4.91 -1.81
N ALA A 53 -5.13 4.15 -2.84
CA ALA A 53 -4.25 3.29 -3.63
C ALA A 53 -4.40 3.56 -5.14
N SER A 54 -4.63 4.82 -5.51
CA SER A 54 -4.87 5.24 -6.90
C SER A 54 -3.75 4.81 -7.84
N ILE A 55 -2.49 4.97 -7.45
CA ILE A 55 -1.32 4.61 -8.26
C ILE A 55 -1.22 3.10 -8.39
N ALA A 56 -1.39 2.33 -7.30
CA ALA A 56 -1.32 0.87 -7.35
C ALA A 56 -2.38 0.26 -8.28
N HIS A 57 -3.63 0.73 -8.21
CA HIS A 57 -4.70 0.26 -9.12
C HIS A 57 -4.46 0.68 -10.57
N ALA A 58 -3.97 1.90 -10.80
CA ALA A 58 -3.56 2.36 -12.13
C ALA A 58 -2.43 1.53 -12.71
N LEU A 59 -1.43 1.15 -11.90
CA LEU A 59 -0.32 0.29 -12.31
C LEU A 59 -0.80 -1.13 -12.62
N ALA A 60 -1.69 -1.69 -11.82
CA ALA A 60 -2.26 -3.00 -12.09
C ALA A 60 -3.00 -3.01 -13.45
N PHE A 61 -3.80 -1.97 -13.71
CA PHE A 61 -4.49 -1.81 -14.99
C PHE A 61 -3.51 -1.60 -16.15
N ALA A 62 -2.56 -0.68 -16.03
CA ALA A 62 -1.56 -0.41 -17.06
C ALA A 62 -0.72 -1.65 -17.40
N HIS A 63 -0.26 -2.40 -16.39
CA HIS A 63 0.47 -3.64 -16.62
C HIS A 63 -0.38 -4.71 -17.31
N ALA A 64 -1.67 -4.83 -16.98
CA ALA A 64 -2.57 -5.76 -17.66
C ALA A 64 -2.71 -5.41 -19.15
N VAL A 65 -2.94 -4.14 -19.46
CA VAL A 65 -3.03 -3.63 -20.84
C VAL A 65 -1.72 -3.82 -21.59
N GLU A 66 -0.59 -3.44 -20.99
CA GLU A 66 0.75 -3.59 -21.57
C GLU A 66 1.10 -5.04 -21.87
N THR A 67 0.73 -5.95 -20.97
CA THR A 67 0.93 -7.40 -21.17
C THR A 67 0.10 -7.93 -22.32
N LEU A 68 -1.16 -7.48 -22.46
CA LEU A 68 -2.03 -7.87 -23.57
C LEU A 68 -1.55 -7.32 -24.92
N ALA A 69 -0.96 -6.13 -24.92
CA ALA A 69 -0.45 -5.46 -26.11
C ALA A 69 1.02 -5.80 -26.45
N ASP A 70 1.68 -6.61 -25.63
CA ASP A 70 3.13 -6.90 -25.70
C ASP A 70 4.02 -5.64 -25.76
N VAL A 71 3.64 -4.61 -25.00
CA VAL A 71 4.34 -3.31 -24.93
C VAL A 71 5.17 -3.23 -23.66
N THR A 72 6.45 -2.90 -23.79
CA THR A 72 7.31 -2.59 -22.64
C THR A 72 7.50 -1.07 -22.50
N PRO A 73 7.07 -0.46 -21.38
CA PRO A 73 7.28 0.97 -21.16
C PRO A 73 8.78 1.32 -21.01
N PRO A 74 9.20 2.54 -21.40
CA PRO A 74 10.59 2.98 -21.29
C PRO A 74 11.17 2.84 -19.88
N PRO A 75 12.48 2.54 -19.71
CA PRO A 75 13.09 2.35 -18.39
C PRO A 75 12.89 3.52 -17.42
N ARG A 76 12.90 4.76 -17.91
CA ARG A 76 12.64 5.97 -17.11
C ARG A 76 11.21 6.02 -16.57
N ALA A 77 10.22 5.75 -17.42
CA ALA A 77 8.81 5.68 -17.01
C ALA A 77 8.58 4.61 -15.95
N ARG A 78 9.23 3.43 -16.08
CA ARG A 78 9.15 2.39 -15.04
C ARG A 78 9.75 2.84 -13.70
N MET A 79 10.84 3.60 -13.73
CA MET A 79 11.44 4.14 -12.50
C MET A 79 10.49 5.16 -11.83
N ALA A 80 9.92 6.07 -12.61
CA ALA A 80 8.93 7.03 -12.10
C ALA A 80 7.73 6.32 -11.46
N ARG A 81 7.19 5.29 -12.12
CA ARG A 81 6.12 4.43 -11.57
C ARG A 81 6.48 3.84 -10.21
N VAL A 82 7.69 3.29 -10.07
CA VAL A 82 8.16 2.73 -8.79
C VAL A 82 8.23 3.79 -7.70
N ILE A 83 8.78 4.96 -8.00
CA ILE A 83 8.88 6.06 -7.02
C ILE A 83 7.48 6.44 -6.50
N HIS A 84 6.52 6.64 -7.42
CA HIS A 84 5.16 6.97 -7.04
C HIS A 84 4.47 5.84 -6.25
N ALA A 85 4.62 4.58 -6.67
CA ALA A 85 4.06 3.43 -5.97
C ALA A 85 4.62 3.28 -4.55
N GLU A 86 5.92 3.51 -4.37
CA GLU A 86 6.57 3.40 -3.05
C GLU A 86 6.16 4.54 -2.12
N LEU A 87 5.98 5.76 -2.64
CA LEU A 87 5.43 6.87 -1.84
C LEU A 87 3.99 6.61 -1.40
N GLU A 88 3.15 6.10 -2.31
CA GLU A 88 1.78 5.67 -1.96
C GLU A 88 1.80 4.56 -0.90
N ARG A 89 2.69 3.57 -1.05
CA ARG A 89 2.86 2.48 -0.08
C ARG A 89 3.27 3.00 1.30
N ILE A 90 4.19 3.97 1.38
CA ILE A 90 4.58 4.60 2.63
C ILE A 90 3.38 5.33 3.26
N ALA A 91 2.64 6.13 2.49
CA ALA A 91 1.46 6.83 2.98
C ALA A 91 0.39 5.86 3.52
N ASN A 92 0.20 4.72 2.85
CA ASN A 92 -0.74 3.68 3.29
C ASN A 92 -0.27 2.96 4.56
N HIS A 93 1.02 2.65 4.69
CA HIS A 93 1.56 2.10 5.93
C HIS A 93 1.44 3.07 7.10
N LEU A 94 1.67 4.37 6.88
CA LEU A 94 1.47 5.39 7.90
C LEU A 94 0.01 5.51 8.31
N ASP A 95 -0.93 5.38 7.36
CA ASP A 95 -2.37 5.32 7.68
C ASP A 95 -2.69 4.12 8.59
N VAL A 96 -2.12 2.94 8.29
CA VAL A 96 -2.31 1.75 9.14
C VAL A 96 -1.78 1.97 10.54
N VAL A 97 -0.56 2.50 10.70
CA VAL A 97 0.03 2.78 12.03
C VAL A 97 -0.81 3.82 12.78
N MET A 98 -1.20 4.91 12.12
CA MET A 98 -2.08 5.92 12.70
C MET A 98 -3.39 5.31 13.20
N ARG A 99 -4.02 4.41 12.41
CA ARG A 99 -5.27 3.75 12.78
C ARG A 99 -5.10 2.75 13.93
N LEU A 100 -3.96 2.09 14.02
CA LEU A 100 -3.62 1.26 15.18
C LEU A 100 -3.51 2.10 16.46
N CYS A 101 -2.88 3.28 16.38
CA CYS A 101 -2.79 4.20 17.51
C CYS A 101 -4.17 4.74 17.93
N ASP A 102 -5.03 5.05 16.96
CA ASP A 102 -6.41 5.50 17.14
C ASP A 102 -7.25 4.42 17.85
N ALA A 103 -7.15 3.17 17.38
CA ALA A 103 -7.80 2.01 18.03
C ALA A 103 -7.26 1.76 19.45
N ALA A 104 -5.98 2.04 19.69
CA ALA A 104 -5.38 1.98 21.02
C ALA A 104 -5.75 3.19 21.91
N GLY A 105 -6.48 4.19 21.39
CA GLY A 105 -6.91 5.36 22.14
C GLY A 105 -5.79 6.35 22.48
N ILE A 106 -4.65 6.33 21.78
CA ILE A 106 -3.49 7.17 22.09
C ILE A 106 -3.40 8.32 21.08
N ALA A 107 -3.87 9.50 21.49
CA ALA A 107 -4.06 10.63 20.59
C ALA A 107 -2.75 11.21 20.00
N VAL A 108 -1.67 11.29 20.79
CA VAL A 108 -0.41 11.92 20.36
C VAL A 108 0.25 11.16 19.20
N PRO A 109 0.49 9.84 19.28
CA PRO A 109 0.99 9.07 18.15
C PRO A 109 0.06 9.14 16.94
N THR A 110 -1.26 9.06 17.14
CA THR A 110 -2.24 9.21 16.04
C THR A 110 -2.03 10.51 15.27
N ALA A 111 -1.91 11.64 15.97
CA ALA A 111 -1.65 12.93 15.33
C ALA A 111 -0.29 12.95 14.60
N ARG A 112 0.77 12.40 15.22
CA ARG A 112 2.12 12.40 14.65
C ARG A 112 2.23 11.55 13.38
N PHE A 113 1.70 10.33 13.37
CA PHE A 113 1.68 9.48 12.18
C PHE A 113 0.76 10.05 11.08
N GLY A 114 -0.34 10.71 11.46
CA GLY A 114 -1.17 11.48 10.54
C GLY A 114 -0.40 12.62 9.87
N TRP A 115 0.42 13.35 10.62
CA TRP A 115 1.29 14.40 10.09
C TRP A 115 2.37 13.85 9.15
N HIS A 116 3.03 12.73 9.49
CA HIS A 116 3.99 12.08 8.59
C HIS A 116 3.34 11.67 7.27
N LYS A 117 2.13 11.09 7.33
CA LYS A 117 1.35 10.75 6.13
C LYS A 117 1.09 11.99 5.28
N GLU A 118 0.70 13.10 5.90
CA GLU A 118 0.49 14.38 5.20
C GLU A 118 1.77 14.87 4.52
N CYS A 119 2.94 14.76 5.15
CA CYS A 119 4.21 15.10 4.52
C CYS A 119 4.47 14.28 3.25
N VAL A 120 4.15 12.97 3.26
CA VAL A 120 4.24 12.13 2.06
C VAL A 120 3.28 12.61 0.97
N LEU A 121 2.02 12.88 1.32
CA LEU A 121 1.02 13.34 0.34
C LEU A 121 1.39 14.70 -0.28
N ARG A 122 2.02 15.59 0.51
CA ARG A 122 2.58 16.86 -0.02
C ARG A 122 3.74 16.62 -0.96
N LEU A 123 4.63 15.67 -0.66
CA LEU A 123 5.71 15.27 -1.56
C LEU A 123 5.16 14.69 -2.87
N VAL A 124 4.14 13.82 -2.81
CA VAL A 124 3.44 13.31 -4.00
C VAL A 124 2.83 14.46 -4.80
N SER A 125 2.15 15.39 -4.13
CA SER A 125 1.59 16.59 -4.79
C SER A 125 2.67 17.45 -5.45
N ALA A 126 3.83 17.62 -4.83
CA ALA A 126 4.94 18.37 -5.42
C ALA A 126 5.53 17.64 -6.65
N LEU A 127 5.53 16.30 -6.64
CA LEU A 127 6.07 15.48 -7.72
C LEU A 127 5.22 15.51 -8.99
N CYS A 128 3.90 15.44 -8.87
CA CYS A 128 3.01 15.28 -10.03
C CYS A 128 1.87 16.29 -10.11
N GLY A 129 1.73 17.21 -9.15
CA GLY A 129 0.65 18.19 -9.11
C GLY A 129 -0.69 17.65 -8.62
N ASN A 130 -0.75 16.38 -8.18
CA ASN A 130 -1.96 15.77 -7.63
C ASN A 130 -1.67 15.13 -6.27
N ARG A 131 -2.47 15.46 -5.25
CA ARG A 131 -2.31 14.95 -3.89
C ARG A 131 -2.28 13.42 -3.77
N PHE A 132 -3.03 12.72 -4.62
CA PHE A 132 -3.15 11.25 -4.60
C PHE A 132 -2.46 10.58 -5.78
N GLY A 133 -1.63 11.31 -6.53
CA GLY A 133 -0.91 10.73 -7.67
C GLY A 133 -1.82 10.30 -8.84
N ARG A 134 -3.03 10.85 -8.94
CA ARG A 134 -3.92 10.58 -10.08
C ARG A 134 -3.35 11.13 -11.38
N SER A 135 -3.66 10.46 -12.47
CA SER A 135 -3.17 10.73 -13.82
C SER A 135 -1.66 10.65 -13.96
N VAL A 136 -0.91 10.04 -13.03
CA VAL A 136 0.54 9.83 -13.18
C VAL A 136 0.81 8.67 -14.12
N VAL A 137 0.07 7.58 -13.96
CA VAL A 137 0.29 6.32 -14.67
C VAL A 137 -0.65 6.27 -15.87
N CYS A 138 -0.11 5.92 -17.03
CA CYS A 138 -0.87 5.61 -18.22
C CYS A 138 -0.34 4.32 -18.86
N PRO A 139 -1.17 3.54 -19.57
CA PRO A 139 -0.66 2.42 -20.37
C PRO A 139 0.47 2.87 -21.31
N GLY A 140 1.59 2.18 -21.30
CA GLY A 140 2.79 2.51 -22.09
C GLY A 140 3.79 3.44 -21.41
N GLY A 141 3.46 4.09 -20.29
CA GLY A 141 4.42 4.91 -19.55
C GLY A 141 3.88 5.73 -18.38
N VAL A 142 4.23 7.00 -18.35
CA VAL A 142 3.75 7.99 -17.39
C VAL A 142 3.31 9.24 -18.15
N ASN A 143 2.29 9.94 -17.68
CA ASN A 143 1.79 11.15 -18.36
C ASN A 143 2.73 12.35 -18.19
N ALA A 144 3.48 12.40 -17.09
CA ALA A 144 4.45 13.44 -16.82
C ALA A 144 5.64 12.87 -16.03
N GLU A 145 6.83 13.37 -16.33
CA GLU A 145 8.02 13.09 -15.53
C GLU A 145 7.91 13.78 -14.15
N PRO A 146 8.53 13.22 -13.10
CA PRO A 146 8.54 13.84 -11.78
C PRO A 146 9.11 15.26 -11.82
N ARG A 147 8.39 16.21 -11.21
CA ARG A 147 8.79 17.63 -11.17
C ARG A 147 9.99 17.92 -10.26
N LEU A 148 10.35 16.98 -9.39
CA LEU A 148 11.49 17.10 -8.49
C LEU A 148 12.65 16.22 -8.96
N THR A 149 13.87 16.67 -8.66
CA THR A 149 15.08 15.91 -8.94
C THR A 149 15.19 14.70 -8.01
N PRO A 150 15.86 13.60 -8.42
CA PRO A 150 16.09 12.44 -7.55
C PRO A 150 16.79 12.79 -6.23
N ALA A 151 17.68 13.79 -6.23
CA ALA A 151 18.35 14.29 -5.04
C ALA A 151 17.35 14.93 -4.06
N ALA A 152 16.48 15.81 -4.56
CA ALA A 152 15.45 16.46 -3.74
C ALA A 152 14.48 15.44 -3.14
N ILE A 153 14.07 14.42 -3.91
CA ILE A 153 13.21 13.33 -3.42
C ILE A 153 13.91 12.57 -2.28
N SER A 154 15.17 12.20 -2.49
CA SER A 154 15.95 11.44 -1.51
C SER A 154 16.16 12.21 -0.20
N GLU A 155 16.40 13.51 -0.30
CA GLU A 155 16.52 14.39 0.86
C GLU A 155 15.21 14.47 1.67
N HIS A 156 14.08 14.72 0.99
CA HIS A 156 12.77 14.79 1.65
C HIS A 156 12.40 13.47 2.32
N VAL A 157 12.57 12.34 1.61
CA VAL A 157 12.29 11.02 2.15
C VAL A 157 13.24 10.70 3.31
N GLY A 158 14.53 11.04 3.21
CA GLY A 158 15.50 10.84 4.27
C GLY A 158 15.17 11.62 5.55
N ALA A 159 14.76 12.88 5.42
CA ALA A 159 14.32 13.69 6.54
C ALA A 159 13.06 13.14 7.20
N LEU A 160 12.09 12.70 6.39
CA LEU A 160 10.86 12.08 6.89
C LEU A 160 11.14 10.76 7.63
N LEU A 161 11.99 9.89 7.07
CA LEU A 161 12.36 8.61 7.69
C LEU A 161 12.96 8.78 9.08
N ARG A 162 13.83 9.79 9.27
CA ARG A 162 14.39 10.09 10.61
C ARG A 162 13.30 10.41 11.63
N ARG A 163 12.31 11.23 11.24
CA ARG A 163 11.19 11.60 12.11
C ARG A 163 10.28 10.39 12.40
N ILE A 164 9.96 9.60 11.38
CA ILE A 164 9.16 8.37 11.54
C ILE A 164 9.85 7.39 12.48
N HIS A 165 11.17 7.21 12.36
CA HIS A 165 11.91 6.31 13.24
C HIS A 165 11.87 6.75 14.70
N GLY A 166 12.07 8.05 14.99
CA GLY A 166 11.96 8.56 16.35
C GLY A 166 10.58 8.30 16.97
N ASP A 167 9.51 8.52 16.20
CA ASP A 167 8.14 8.33 16.69
C ASP A 167 7.76 6.86 16.83
N ARG A 168 8.24 6.02 15.90
CA ARG A 168 8.12 4.57 16.00
C ARG A 168 8.80 4.07 17.27
N ASP A 169 10.03 4.50 17.54
CA ASP A 169 10.79 4.01 18.69
C ASP A 169 10.14 4.41 20.01
N ALA A 170 9.60 5.64 20.09
CA ALA A 170 8.80 6.07 21.23
C ALA A 170 7.49 5.26 21.37
N LEU A 171 6.78 4.98 20.26
CA LEU A 171 5.56 4.18 20.29
C LEU A 171 5.81 2.73 20.73
N MET A 172 6.92 2.13 20.30
CA MET A 172 7.23 0.72 20.55
C MET A 172 7.70 0.42 21.98
N VAL A 173 7.94 1.44 22.81
CA VAL A 173 8.20 1.29 24.25
C VAL A 173 6.99 1.61 25.12
N ASP A 174 5.91 2.13 24.54
CA ASP A 174 4.70 2.49 25.27
C ASP A 174 3.93 1.23 25.69
N ALA A 175 3.82 1.01 27.01
CA ALA A 175 3.17 -0.18 27.55
C ALA A 175 1.67 -0.20 27.23
N SER A 176 0.98 0.95 27.29
CA SER A 176 -0.46 1.07 27.01
C SER A 176 -0.79 0.69 25.57
N PHE A 177 0.05 1.09 24.62
CA PHE A 177 -0.06 0.71 23.22
C PHE A 177 0.13 -0.79 23.02
N LEU A 178 1.21 -1.34 23.58
CA LEU A 178 1.55 -2.75 23.42
C LEU A 178 0.54 -3.68 24.09
N ASP A 179 0.02 -3.32 25.26
CA ASP A 179 -0.95 -4.10 26.02
C ASP A 179 -2.25 -4.27 25.22
N ARG A 180 -2.76 -3.20 24.60
CA ARG A 180 -3.96 -3.24 23.76
C ARG A 180 -3.82 -4.05 22.47
N LEU A 181 -2.60 -4.32 22.01
CA LEU A 181 -2.35 -5.08 20.79
C LEU A 181 -1.98 -6.54 21.07
N ARG A 182 -1.28 -6.80 22.18
CA ARG A 182 -0.85 -8.14 22.56
C ARG A 182 -2.07 -9.01 22.89
N GLY A 183 -2.01 -10.28 22.50
CA GLY A 183 -3.11 -11.22 22.72
C GLY A 183 -4.29 -11.08 21.73
N THR A 184 -4.44 -9.95 21.04
CA THR A 184 -5.49 -9.75 20.05
C THR A 184 -5.25 -10.56 18.76
N GLY A 185 -6.32 -11.09 18.16
CA GLY A 185 -6.25 -11.76 16.85
C GLY A 185 -5.38 -13.03 16.80
N SER A 186 -5.20 -13.72 17.93
CA SER A 186 -4.37 -14.92 17.99
C SER A 186 -4.90 -16.01 17.04
N SER A 187 -4.12 -16.35 16.02
CA SER A 187 -4.48 -17.37 15.05
C SER A 187 -3.77 -18.68 15.40
N THR A 188 -4.48 -19.60 16.04
CA THR A 188 -3.98 -20.93 16.42
C THR A 188 -4.06 -21.96 15.28
N ARG A 189 -4.74 -21.66 14.17
CA ARG A 189 -4.90 -22.58 13.03
C ARG A 189 -4.14 -22.14 11.79
N ARG A 190 -3.50 -23.13 11.16
CA ARG A 190 -2.98 -23.05 9.79
C ARG A 190 -4.18 -22.74 8.88
N TRP A 191 -4.25 -21.53 8.35
CA TRP A 191 -5.32 -21.13 7.44
C TRP A 191 -5.37 -22.10 6.24
N PRO A 192 -6.54 -22.66 5.88
CA PRO A 192 -6.69 -23.42 4.65
C PRO A 192 -6.29 -22.56 3.44
N ALA A 193 -5.57 -23.13 2.48
CA ALA A 193 -5.02 -22.40 1.34
C ALA A 193 -6.07 -21.68 0.44
N ARG A 194 -7.38 -21.91 0.65
CA ARG A 194 -8.48 -21.22 -0.04
C ARG A 194 -8.71 -19.79 0.48
N THR A 195 -8.61 -19.53 1.77
CA THR A 195 -8.80 -18.19 2.35
C THR A 195 -7.54 -17.30 2.25
N ALA A 196 -6.38 -17.90 1.97
CA ALA A 196 -5.14 -17.15 1.72
C ALA A 196 -5.11 -16.42 0.37
N ARG A 197 -6.01 -16.72 -0.57
CA ARG A 197 -6.09 -16.07 -1.90
C ARG A 197 -6.96 -14.82 -1.91
N SER A 198 -7.91 -14.68 -0.99
CA SER A 198 -8.83 -13.53 -0.92
C SER A 198 -8.28 -12.35 -0.11
N ALA A 199 -7.28 -12.58 0.75
CA ALA A 199 -6.63 -11.52 1.52
C ALA A 199 -5.40 -10.97 0.77
N GLY A 200 -5.63 -10.05 -0.17
CA GLY A 200 -4.59 -9.39 -0.99
C GLY A 200 -3.81 -8.26 -0.30
N GLY A 201 -3.88 -8.13 1.04
CA GLY A 201 -3.20 -7.08 1.80
C GLY A 201 -1.80 -7.49 2.32
N PRO A 202 -0.96 -6.52 2.74
CA PRO A 202 0.34 -6.82 3.34
C PRO A 202 0.15 -7.67 4.59
N ARG A 203 0.78 -8.86 4.58
CA ARG A 203 0.81 -9.83 5.68
C ARG A 203 1.52 -9.21 6.89
N VAL A 204 0.79 -8.49 7.73
CA VAL A 204 1.27 -8.10 9.07
C VAL A 204 1.02 -9.30 9.98
N GLY A 205 1.96 -10.24 9.96
CA GLY A 205 1.89 -11.47 10.75
C GLY A 205 2.83 -12.53 10.20
N LEU A 206 3.98 -12.69 10.86
CA LEU A 206 4.99 -13.74 10.69
C LEU A 206 5.89 -13.62 9.46
N ARG A 207 7.04 -12.94 9.65
CA ARG A 207 8.31 -13.45 9.12
C ARG A 207 8.52 -14.87 9.66
N ARG A 208 8.01 -15.89 8.98
CA ARG A 208 8.59 -17.23 9.09
C ARG A 208 9.99 -17.16 8.49
N ARG A 209 10.99 -17.75 9.16
CA ARG A 209 12.30 -18.08 8.57
C ARG A 209 12.02 -18.66 7.17
N CYS A 210 12.49 -17.97 6.13
CA CYS A 210 12.35 -18.45 4.77
C CYS A 210 13.06 -19.80 4.68
N SER A 211 12.33 -20.86 4.36
CA SER A 211 12.95 -22.11 3.92
C SER A 211 13.75 -21.83 2.63
N PRO A 212 14.94 -22.45 2.45
CA PRO A 212 15.80 -22.26 1.27
C PRO A 212 15.08 -22.47 -0.07
N ALA A 213 13.98 -23.24 -0.08
CA ALA A 213 13.18 -23.50 -1.27
C ALA A 213 12.41 -22.25 -1.78
N HIS A 214 12.01 -21.33 -0.88
CA HIS A 214 11.28 -20.11 -1.26
C HIS A 214 12.20 -19.05 -1.88
N LEU A 215 13.47 -19.00 -1.42
CA LEU A 215 14.51 -18.13 -1.98
C LEU A 215 14.89 -18.50 -3.42
N ARG A 216 14.67 -19.75 -3.85
CA ARG A 216 14.93 -20.19 -5.24
C ARG A 216 13.83 -19.78 -6.22
N ARG A 217 12.58 -19.61 -5.78
CA ARG A 217 11.46 -19.16 -6.64
C ARG A 217 11.39 -17.63 -6.81
N LEU A 218 11.72 -16.87 -5.77
CA LEU A 218 11.77 -15.39 -5.84
C LEU A 218 12.94 -14.85 -6.70
N ARG A 219 13.94 -15.68 -7.02
CA ARG A 219 15.07 -15.29 -7.88
C ARG A 219 14.78 -15.24 -9.38
N ARG A 220 13.57 -15.64 -9.83
CA ARG A 220 13.26 -15.75 -11.27
C ARG A 220 12.40 -14.63 -11.84
N THR A 221 11.71 -13.84 -11.03
CA THR A 221 10.89 -12.72 -11.51
C THR A 221 11.51 -11.39 -11.10
N SER A 222 11.79 -10.55 -12.10
CA SER A 222 12.17 -9.13 -12.03
C SER A 222 13.61 -8.74 -11.59
N ALA A 223 14.38 -8.28 -12.59
CA ALA A 223 15.29 -7.12 -12.65
C ALA A 223 16.32 -6.79 -11.54
N HIS A 224 16.40 -7.49 -10.40
CA HIS A 224 17.36 -7.19 -9.34
C HIS A 224 18.80 -7.69 -9.57
N ARG A 225 19.11 -8.22 -10.77
CA ARG A 225 20.38 -8.95 -11.01
C ARG A 225 21.57 -8.10 -11.50
N ARG A 226 21.41 -6.80 -11.79
CA ARG A 226 22.46 -6.00 -12.45
C ARG A 226 23.11 -4.92 -11.59
N VAL A 227 23.41 -5.19 -10.32
CA VAL A 227 24.19 -4.23 -9.48
C VAL A 227 25.38 -4.87 -8.73
N ARG A 228 25.69 -6.16 -8.90
CA ARG A 228 26.78 -6.79 -8.09
C ARG A 228 27.93 -7.48 -8.81
N ASP A 229 27.95 -7.56 -10.14
CA ASP A 229 29.11 -8.10 -10.87
C ASP A 229 29.79 -7.01 -11.71
N ARG A 230 30.61 -6.19 -11.04
CA ARG A 230 31.80 -5.57 -11.63
C ARG A 230 32.91 -5.63 -10.59
N ARG A 231 33.75 -6.66 -10.65
CA ARG A 231 35.10 -6.64 -10.06
C ARG A 231 36.03 -5.96 -11.06
N PRO A 232 36.96 -5.09 -10.63
CA PRO A 232 37.94 -4.52 -11.53
C PRO A 232 38.97 -5.57 -11.92
N ARG A 233 39.38 -5.52 -13.19
CA ARG A 233 40.68 -6.04 -13.64
C ARG A 233 41.75 -5.02 -13.29
#